data_AF-A0A8J6ZE21-F1
#
_entry.id   AF-A0A8J6ZE21-F1
#
_cell.length_a   1.000
_cell.length_b   1.000
_cell.length_c   1.000
_cell.angle_alpha   90.00
_cell.angle_beta   90.00
_cell.angle_gamma   90.00
#
_symmetry.space_group_name_H-M   'P 1'
#
loop_
_entity.id
_entity.type
_entity.pdbx_description
1 polymer ?
#
loop_
_entity_poly.entity_id
_entity_poly.type
_entity_poly.pdbx_seq_one_letter_code
_entity_poly.pdbx_strand_id
1 'polypeptide(L)'
;INVDYCTRKLTNIVDKLLVYPDAMLHNMNRTGGLIYSQRLMLEIVGKGVLREDAYKWVQRNAMRRWMDGEDFRANVESDGDITRYLTAEEIAACFDYNWFLRNVDMIFARFGL
;
A
#
# COMPACT_ATOMS: atom_id res chain seq x y z
N ILE A 1 19.55 -37.32 7.02
CA ILE A 1 19.63 -36.86 8.43
C ILE A 1 19.48 -35.34 8.53
N ASN A 2 20.32 -34.52 7.89
CA ASN A 2 20.24 -33.04 8.04
C ASN A 2 18.95 -32.41 7.49
N VAL A 3 18.45 -32.85 6.33
CA VAL A 3 17.20 -32.30 5.77
C VAL A 3 15.99 -32.64 6.63
N ASP A 4 15.91 -33.89 7.12
CA ASP A 4 14.85 -34.34 8.05
C ASP A 4 14.81 -33.47 9.32
N TYR A 5 15.97 -33.23 9.92
CA TYR A 5 16.08 -32.37 11.10
C TYR A 5 15.65 -30.92 10.81
N CYS A 6 16.09 -30.34 9.69
CA CYS A 6 15.72 -28.97 9.31
C CYS A 6 14.21 -28.82 9.07
N THR A 7 13.58 -29.76 8.36
CA THR A 7 12.14 -29.72 8.09
C THR A 7 11.32 -29.84 9.37
N ARG A 8 11.69 -30.76 10.27
CA ARG A 8 11.04 -30.92 11.58
C ARG A 8 11.19 -29.68 12.44
N LYS A 9 12.37 -29.07 12.44
CA LYS A 9 12.64 -27.84 13.20
C LYS A 9 11.83 -26.66 12.65
N LEU A 10 11.78 -26.48 11.34
CA LEU A 10 11.02 -25.40 10.71
C LEU A 10 9.51 -25.53 10.99
N THR A 11 8.96 -26.75 10.89
CA THR A 11 7.54 -27.02 11.18
C THR A 11 7.17 -26.57 12.59
N ASN A 12 7.97 -26.93 13.59
CA ASN A 12 7.74 -26.51 14.99
C ASN A 12 7.86 -24.99 15.19
N ILE A 13 8.74 -24.32 14.44
CA ILE A 13 8.91 -22.88 14.51
C ILE A 13 7.67 -22.18 13.93
N VAL A 14 7.20 -22.61 12.76
CA VAL A 14 6.03 -22.03 12.10
C VAL A 14 4.76 -22.27 12.92
N ASP A 15 4.58 -23.48 13.48
CA ASP A 15 3.45 -23.85 14.34
C ASP A 15 3.33 -22.96 15.59
N LYS A 16 4.48 -22.57 16.17
CA LYS A 16 4.54 -21.77 17.39
C LYS A 16 4.86 -20.29 17.15
N LEU A 17 4.84 -19.86 15.88
CA LEU A 17 5.24 -18.50 15.52
C LEU A 17 4.20 -17.51 16.05
N LEU A 18 4.63 -16.62 16.94
CA LEU A 18 3.79 -15.52 17.41
C LEU A 18 3.72 -14.43 16.34
N VAL A 19 2.52 -14.20 15.81
CA VAL A 19 2.23 -13.15 14.83
C VAL A 19 1.58 -11.97 15.56
N TYR A 20 2.04 -10.75 15.27
CA TYR A 20 1.56 -9.51 15.88
C TYR A 20 0.92 -8.59 14.81
N PRO A 21 -0.38 -8.73 14.53
CA PRO A 21 -1.06 -7.96 13.48
C PRO A 21 -0.96 -6.45 13.67
N ASP A 22 -1.06 -5.97 14.91
CA ASP A 22 -0.98 -4.54 15.22
C ASP A 22 0.40 -3.96 14.86
N ALA A 23 1.47 -4.70 15.13
CA ALA A 23 2.82 -4.30 14.75
C ALA A 23 3.01 -4.30 13.22
N MET A 24 2.37 -5.23 12.51
CA MET A 24 2.38 -5.26 11.04
C MET A 24 1.70 -4.01 10.46
N LEU A 25 0.49 -3.69 10.95
CA LEU A 25 -0.26 -2.49 10.54
C LEU A 25 0.49 -1.21 10.90
N HIS A 26 1.06 -1.13 12.10
CA HIS A 26 1.87 0.00 12.53
C HIS A 26 3.06 0.22 11.59
N ASN A 27 3.83 -0.84 11.29
CA ASN A 27 4.98 -0.76 10.41
C ASN A 27 4.61 -0.34 8.98
N MET A 28 3.47 -0.81 8.46
CA MET A 28 2.95 -0.38 7.17
C MET A 28 2.69 1.14 7.14
N ASN A 29 2.07 1.65 8.21
CA ASN A 29 1.75 3.07 8.36
C ASN A 29 2.97 3.96 8.66
N ARG A 30 4.14 3.41 9.02
CA ARG A 30 5.37 4.20 9.27
C ARG A 30 5.83 4.99 8.05
N THR A 31 5.53 4.51 6.85
CA THR A 31 5.83 5.23 5.60
C THR A 31 4.95 6.48 5.41
N GLY A 32 3.93 6.67 6.25
CA GLY A 32 2.97 7.78 6.16
C GLY A 32 2.20 7.79 4.84
N GLY A 33 1.79 6.61 4.37
CA GLY A 33 0.93 6.46 3.19
C GLY A 33 1.65 6.44 1.84
N LEU A 34 2.98 6.50 1.79
CA LEU A 34 3.73 6.45 0.53
C LEU A 34 3.48 5.17 -0.30
N ILE A 35 3.11 4.07 0.36
CA ILE A 35 2.74 2.81 -0.30
C ILE A 35 1.52 2.95 -1.23
N TYR A 36 0.68 3.97 -1.02
CA TYR A 36 -0.51 4.24 -1.84
C TYR A 36 -0.22 5.09 -3.08
N SER A 37 1.00 5.63 -3.21
CA SER A 37 1.41 6.50 -4.33
C SER A 37 1.11 5.90 -5.70
N GLN A 38 1.41 4.61 -5.90
CA GLN A 38 1.11 3.93 -7.16
C GLN A 38 -0.38 3.85 -7.45
N ARG A 39 -1.21 3.59 -6.43
CA ARG A 39 -2.67 3.51 -6.60
C ARG A 39 -3.25 4.86 -6.97
N LEU A 40 -2.83 5.93 -6.28
CA LEU A 40 -3.22 7.29 -6.60
C LEU A 40 -2.85 7.66 -8.05
N MET A 41 -1.65 7.31 -8.50
CA MET A 41 -1.23 7.54 -9.89
C MET A 41 -2.14 6.83 -10.89
N LEU A 42 -2.51 5.57 -10.62
CA LEU A 42 -3.38 4.79 -11.51
C LEU A 42 -4.79 5.36 -11.58
N GLU A 43 -5.34 5.84 -10.47
CA GLU A 43 -6.65 6.50 -10.44
C GLU A 43 -6.64 7.80 -11.24
N ILE A 44 -5.60 8.64 -11.08
CA ILE A 44 -5.44 9.88 -11.86
C ILE A 44 -5.35 9.57 -13.36
N VAL A 45 -4.58 8.55 -13.75
CA VAL A 45 -4.49 8.10 -15.15
C VAL A 45 -5.84 7.57 -15.65
N GLY A 46 -6.59 6.85 -14.80
CA GLY A 46 -7.94 6.38 -15.10
C GLY A 46 -8.95 7.49 -15.39
N LYS A 47 -8.72 8.70 -14.85
CA LYS A 47 -9.51 9.92 -15.11
C LYS A 47 -9.12 10.66 -16.39
N GLY A 48 -8.18 10.13 -17.17
CA GLY A 48 -7.77 10.68 -18.48
C GLY A 48 -6.55 11.60 -18.44
N VAL A 49 -5.81 11.63 -17.34
CA VAL A 49 -4.54 12.37 -17.23
C VAL A 49 -3.40 11.57 -17.85
N LEU A 50 -2.48 12.26 -18.53
CA LEU A 50 -1.26 11.65 -19.04
C LEU A 50 -0.42 11.08 -17.90
N ARG A 51 0.12 9.87 -18.11
CA ARG A 51 0.92 9.16 -17.10
C ARG A 51 2.10 9.98 -16.58
N GLU A 52 2.75 10.75 -17.45
CA GLU A 52 3.87 11.62 -17.05
C GLU A 52 3.44 12.73 -16.09
N ASP A 53 2.27 13.33 -16.31
CA ASP A 53 1.76 14.39 -15.46
C ASP A 53 1.27 13.84 -14.11
N ALA A 54 0.56 12.71 -14.14
CA ALA A 54 0.18 11.97 -12.93
C ALA A 54 1.42 11.60 -12.11
N TYR A 55 2.50 11.15 -12.76
CA TYR A 55 3.76 10.84 -12.11
C TYR A 55 4.37 12.07 -11.43
N LYS A 56 4.46 13.22 -12.11
CA LYS A 56 5.00 14.46 -11.54
C LYS A 56 4.21 14.91 -10.31
N TRP A 57 2.88 14.86 -10.35
CA TRP A 57 2.03 15.29 -9.23
C TRP A 57 2.15 14.36 -8.03
N VAL A 58 2.16 13.05 -8.24
CA VAL A 58 2.33 12.09 -7.15
C VAL A 58 3.75 12.18 -6.57
N GLN A 59 4.77 12.29 -7.41
CA GLN A 59 6.16 12.34 -6.99
C GLN A 59 6.45 13.59 -6.14
N ARG A 60 5.96 14.79 -6.52
CA ARG A 60 6.20 16.01 -5.73
C ARG A 60 5.61 15.91 -4.33
N ASN A 61 4.42 15.32 -4.19
CA ASN A 61 3.77 15.15 -2.88
C ASN A 61 4.45 14.06 -2.04
N ALA A 62 4.88 12.97 -2.68
CA ALA A 62 5.65 11.91 -2.03
C ALA A 62 7.02 12.41 -1.53
N MET A 63 7.69 13.27 -2.30
CA MET A 63 8.97 13.87 -1.91
C MET A 63 8.84 14.80 -0.71
N ARG A 64 7.76 15.58 -0.58
CA ARG A 64 7.49 16.39 0.62
C ARG A 64 7.35 15.55 1.88
N ARG A 65 6.60 14.43 1.81
CA ARG A 65 6.53 13.45 2.91
C ARG A 65 7.91 12.91 3.27
N TRP A 66 8.74 12.64 2.27
CA TRP A 66 10.07 12.07 2.45
C TRP A 66 11.09 13.05 3.04
N MET A 67 11.10 14.30 2.58
CA MET A 67 12.07 15.32 2.98
C MET A 67 11.65 16.07 4.25
N ASP A 68 10.38 16.49 4.30
CA ASP A 68 9.87 17.41 5.32
C ASP A 68 9.04 16.69 6.40
N GLY A 69 8.76 15.39 6.20
CA GLY A 69 8.01 14.59 7.16
C GLY A 69 6.49 14.90 7.18
N GLU A 70 6.00 15.71 6.25
CA GLU A 70 4.58 16.09 6.09
C GLU A 70 3.67 14.88 5.80
N ASP A 71 2.38 14.97 6.08
CA ASP A 71 1.45 13.89 5.77
C ASP A 71 1.16 13.79 4.26
N PHE A 72 1.41 12.62 3.66
CA PHE A 72 1.25 12.43 2.21
C PHE A 72 -0.21 12.59 1.77
N ARG A 73 -1.17 12.16 2.59
CA ARG A 73 -2.59 12.28 2.25
C ARG A 73 -3.03 13.74 2.29
N ALA A 74 -2.67 14.48 3.33
CA ALA A 74 -2.97 15.91 3.42
C ALA A 74 -2.35 16.70 2.26
N ASN A 75 -1.13 16.34 1.85
CA ASN A 75 -0.46 16.95 0.71
C ASN A 75 -1.21 16.73 -0.61
N VAL A 76 -1.70 15.51 -0.83
CA VAL A 76 -2.51 15.16 -2.00
C VAL A 76 -3.87 15.85 -1.97
N GLU A 77 -4.53 15.92 -0.81
CA GLU A 77 -5.82 16.60 -0.64
C GLU A 77 -5.70 18.13 -0.81
N SER A 78 -4.52 18.70 -0.60
CA SER A 78 -4.25 20.13 -0.80
C SER A 78 -3.74 20.46 -2.22
N ASP A 79 -3.48 19.45 -3.04
CA ASP A 79 -2.91 19.62 -4.37
C ASP A 79 -4.00 19.92 -5.40
N GLY A 80 -4.01 21.15 -5.93
CA GLY A 80 -4.96 21.62 -6.93
C GLY A 80 -4.97 20.84 -8.25
N ASP A 81 -3.84 20.26 -8.66
CA ASP A 81 -3.79 19.45 -9.89
C ASP A 81 -4.43 18.09 -9.68
N ILE A 82 -4.34 17.51 -8.47
CA ILE A 82 -4.94 16.20 -8.15
C ILE A 82 -6.43 16.34 -7.84
N THR A 83 -6.79 17.30 -6.97
CA THR A 83 -8.18 17.57 -6.55
C THR A 83 -9.08 18.03 -7.68
N ARG A 84 -8.51 18.52 -8.80
CA ARG A 84 -9.25 18.82 -10.02
C ARG A 84 -9.83 17.56 -10.69
N TYR A 85 -9.19 16.40 -10.54
CA TYR A 85 -9.60 15.15 -11.18
C TYR A 85 -10.19 14.12 -10.22
N LEU A 86 -9.79 14.18 -8.94
CA LEU A 86 -10.25 13.29 -7.89
C LEU A 86 -10.97 14.06 -6.79
N THR A 87 -12.13 13.57 -6.40
CA THR A 87 -12.86 14.05 -5.23
C THR A 87 -12.18 13.61 -3.94
N ALA A 88 -12.50 14.27 -2.82
CA ALA A 88 -11.98 13.88 -1.50
C ALA A 88 -12.32 12.42 -1.13
N GLU A 89 -13.49 11.92 -1.55
CA GLU A 89 -13.88 10.52 -1.34
C GLU A 89 -13.02 9.55 -2.16
N GLU A 90 -12.74 9.88 -3.42
CA GLU A 90 -11.87 9.06 -4.29
C GLU A 90 -10.42 9.06 -3.80
N ILE A 91 -9.93 10.21 -3.34
CA ILE A 91 -8.61 10.30 -2.70
C ILE A 91 -8.62 9.41 -1.45
N ALA A 92 -9.58 9.55 -0.54
CA ALA A 92 -9.67 8.72 0.65
C ALA A 92 -9.70 7.20 0.32
N ALA A 93 -10.44 6.81 -0.72
CA ALA A 93 -10.50 5.43 -1.18
C ALA A 93 -9.13 4.91 -1.66
N CYS A 94 -8.27 5.75 -2.24
CA CYS A 94 -6.91 5.37 -2.66
C CYS A 94 -6.01 4.96 -1.47
N PHE A 95 -6.26 5.50 -0.28
CA PHE A 95 -5.50 5.23 0.93
C PHE A 95 -6.01 4.03 1.75
N ASP A 96 -6.95 3.25 1.20
CA ASP A 96 -7.41 2.00 1.80
C ASP A 96 -6.52 0.82 1.40
N TYR A 97 -5.98 0.10 2.40
CA TYR A 97 -5.16 -1.10 2.16
C TYR A 97 -5.97 -2.31 1.68
N ASN A 98 -7.29 -2.35 1.95
CA ASN A 98 -8.14 -3.47 1.55
C ASN A 98 -8.13 -3.72 0.05
N TRP A 99 -7.90 -2.68 -0.75
CA TRP A 99 -7.76 -2.81 -2.19
C TRP A 99 -6.62 -3.74 -2.60
N PHE A 100 -5.52 -3.79 -1.85
CA PHE A 100 -4.41 -4.71 -2.11
C PHE A 100 -4.75 -6.15 -1.72
N LEU A 101 -5.73 -6.35 -0.84
CA LEU A 101 -6.18 -7.66 -0.38
C LEU A 101 -7.28 -8.29 -1.25
N ARG A 102 -7.80 -7.57 -2.25
CA ARG A 102 -8.94 -8.01 -3.09
C ARG A 102 -8.79 -9.38 -3.78
N ASN A 103 -7.55 -9.84 -3.96
CA ASN A 103 -7.26 -11.11 -4.64
C ASN A 103 -6.89 -12.23 -3.67
N VAL A 104 -6.89 -11.99 -2.35
CA VAL A 104 -6.50 -12.99 -1.34
C VAL A 104 -7.38 -14.23 -1.45
N ASP A 105 -8.70 -14.07 -1.43
CA ASP A 105 -9.64 -15.20 -1.53
C ASP A 105 -9.45 -15.99 -2.83
N MET A 106 -9.22 -15.29 -3.95
CA MET A 106 -8.95 -15.93 -5.24
C MET A 106 -7.65 -16.75 -5.23
N ILE A 107 -6.61 -16.28 -4.51
CA ILE A 107 -5.34 -17.01 -4.39
C ILE A 107 -5.52 -18.23 -3.48
N PHE A 108 -6.21 -18.10 -2.35
CA PHE A 108 -6.47 -19.21 -1.42
C PHE A 108 -7.29 -20.32 -2.07
N ALA A 109 -8.31 -19.94 -2.85
CA ALA A 109 -9.14 -20.89 -3.59
C ALA A 109 -8.35 -21.79 -4.56
N ARG A 110 -7.20 -21.33 -5.09
CA ARG A 110 -6.33 -22.16 -5.97
C ARG A 110 -5.68 -23.33 -5.25
N PHE A 111 -5.54 -23.24 -3.93
CA PHE A 111 -4.95 -24.27 -3.09
C PHE A 111 -6.01 -25.08 -2.32
N GLY A 112 -7.30 -24.81 -2.57
CA GLY A 112 -8.40 -25.46 -1.84
C GLY A 112 -8.52 -25.03 -0.38
N LEU A 113 -8.05 -23.82 -0.06
CA LEU A 113 -8.16 -23.17 1.24
C LEU A 113 -9.23 -22.08 1.23
#